data_AF-A0A2V7K8C2-F1
#
_entry.id   AF-A0A2V7K8C2-F1
#
_cell.length_a   1.000
_cell.length_b   1.000
_cell.length_c   1.000
_cell.angle_alpha   90.00
_cell.angle_beta   90.00
_cell.angle_gamma   90.00
#
_symmetry.space_group_name_H-M   'P 1'
#
loop_
_entity.id
_entity.type
_entity.pdbx_description
1 polymer ?
#
loop_
_entity_poly.entity_id
_entity_poly.type
_entity_poly.pdbx_seq_one_letter_code
_entity_poly.pdbx_strand_id
1 'polypeptide(L)'
;MRWPSSPRILSEHLAPLSEPLACLLTPGEGAALRPPGVVAALAAGALLDFEPVAAQPGDAAWLAPHQVPAVARLRAILARYGGALLADAVGLGKSYVALAVALGTGKPFA
;
A
#
# COMPACT_ATOMS: atom_id res chain seq x y z
N MET A 1 1.41 -14.41 -5.84
CA MET A 1 2.57 -15.06 -5.18
C MET A 1 2.18 -15.40 -3.76
N ARG A 2 2.30 -16.65 -3.30
CA ARG A 2 2.19 -16.99 -1.87
C ARG A 2 3.60 -17.26 -1.36
N TRP A 3 4.10 -16.43 -0.46
CA TRP A 3 5.38 -16.70 0.17
C TRP A 3 5.26 -17.93 1.08
N PRO A 4 6.21 -18.89 1.02
CA PRO A 4 6.19 -20.09 1.86
C PRO A 4 6.44 -19.78 3.35
N SER A 5 7.05 -18.63 3.64
CA SER A 5 7.24 -18.06 4.98
C SER A 5 7.32 -16.54 4.87
N SER A 6 6.94 -15.80 5.91
CA SER A 6 7.06 -14.34 5.95
C SER A 6 8.51 -13.92 5.67
N PRO A 7 8.78 -13.19 4.56
CA PRO A 7 10.14 -12.82 4.20
C PRO A 7 10.70 -11.82 5.21
N ARG A 8 11.94 -12.05 5.66
CA ARG A 8 12.66 -11.10 6.52
C ARG A 8 13.34 -10.04 5.66
N ILE A 9 12.56 -9.02 5.29
CA ILE A 9 13.07 -7.86 4.56
C ILE A 9 13.44 -6.79 5.58
N LEU A 10 14.74 -6.50 5.68
CA LEU A 10 15.26 -5.43 6.52
C LEU A 10 15.34 -4.12 5.72
N SER A 11 15.31 -2.98 6.38
CA SER A 11 15.39 -1.68 5.68
C SER A 11 16.68 -1.55 4.88
N GLU A 12 17.80 -2.06 5.39
CA GLU A 12 19.10 -2.09 4.70
C GLU A 12 19.12 -2.99 3.46
N HIS A 13 18.15 -3.90 3.31
CA HIS A 13 18.00 -4.71 2.11
C HIS A 13 17.23 -3.99 0.99
N LEU A 14 16.61 -2.84 1.28
CA LEU A 14 15.84 -2.09 0.31
C LEU A 14 16.78 -1.20 -0.52
N ALA A 15 16.87 -1.48 -1.83
CA ALA A 15 17.54 -0.62 -2.79
C ALA A 15 16.50 0.23 -3.53
N PRO A 16 16.76 1.55 -3.75
CA PRO A 16 15.91 2.35 -4.60
C PRO A 16 15.98 1.82 -6.04
N LEU A 17 14.81 1.70 -6.68
CA LEU A 17 14.75 1.39 -8.11
C LEU A 17 15.14 2.64 -8.91
N SER A 18 16.07 2.50 -9.85
CA SER A 18 16.46 3.60 -10.74
C SER A 18 15.30 4.09 -11.59
N GLU A 19 14.43 3.17 -12.04
CA GLU A 19 13.21 3.49 -12.80
C GLU A 19 12.01 2.72 -12.23
N PRO A 20 11.40 3.20 -11.12
CA PRO A 20 10.34 2.49 -10.43
C PRO A 20 9.12 2.21 -11.31
N LEU A 21 8.79 3.14 -12.21
CA LEU A 21 7.66 3.00 -13.13
C LEU A 21 7.92 1.94 -14.21
N ALA A 22 9.16 1.79 -14.68
CA ALA A 22 9.52 0.76 -15.65
C ALA A 22 9.39 -0.66 -15.06
N CYS A 23 9.56 -0.81 -13.74
CA CYS A 23 9.33 -2.08 -13.05
C CYS A 23 7.84 -2.42 -12.86
N LEU A 24 6.95 -1.42 -12.94
CA LEU A 24 5.52 -1.57 -12.64
C LEU A 24 4.63 -1.51 -13.89
N LEU A 25 5.14 -0.96 -14.99
CA LEU A 25 4.40 -0.73 -16.22
C LEU A 25 5.00 -1.58 -17.33
N THR A 26 4.14 -2.25 -18.08
CA THR A 26 4.52 -2.93 -19.32
C THR A 26 3.80 -2.24 -20.47
N PRO A 27 4.48 -1.92 -21.59
CA PRO A 27 3.79 -1.44 -22.77
C PRO A 27 2.74 -2.48 -23.19
N GLY A 28 1.50 -2.05 -23.40
CA GLY A 28 0.48 -2.92 -23.97
C GLY A 28 0.85 -3.29 -25.40
N GLU A 29 0.61 -4.53 -25.81
CA GLU A 29 0.81 -4.93 -27.20
C GLU A 29 -0.03 -4.03 -28.14
N GLY A 30 0.62 -3.45 -29.15
CA GLY A 30 -0.04 -2.54 -30.09
C GLY A 30 -0.48 -1.19 -29.50
N ALA A 31 0.02 -0.81 -28.32
CA ALA A 31 -0.34 0.47 -27.70
C ALA A 31 0.13 1.66 -28.56
N ALA A 32 -0.82 2.48 -29.01
CA ALA A 32 -0.51 3.75 -29.64
C ALA A 32 0.21 4.69 -28.66
N LEU A 33 1.16 5.48 -29.17
CA LEU A 33 1.82 6.52 -28.39
C LEU A 33 0.77 7.52 -27.87
N ARG A 34 0.73 7.72 -26.55
CA ARG A 34 -0.15 8.68 -25.88
C ARG A 34 0.67 9.85 -25.34
N PRO A 35 0.07 11.04 -25.15
CA PRO A 35 0.76 12.16 -24.52
C PRO A 35 1.26 11.79 -23.12
N PRO A 36 2.47 12.22 -22.72
CA PRO A 36 3.06 11.88 -21.42
C PRO A 36 2.16 12.17 -20.22
N GLY A 37 1.44 13.30 -20.23
CA GLY A 37 0.51 13.66 -19.15
C GLY A 37 -0.64 12.67 -18.96
N VAL A 38 -1.10 12.06 -20.06
CA VAL A 38 -2.17 11.04 -20.01
C VAL A 38 -1.64 9.74 -19.43
N VAL A 39 -0.44 9.33 -19.82
CA VAL A 39 0.22 8.14 -19.25
C VAL A 39 0.48 8.34 -17.76
N ALA A 40 0.99 9.52 -17.37
CA ALA A 40 1.22 9.86 -15.97
C ALA A 40 -0.07 9.85 -15.15
N ALA A 41 -1.18 10.40 -15.66
CA ALA A 41 -2.47 10.38 -14.98
C ALA A 41 -3.00 8.94 -14.80
N LEU A 42 -2.89 8.10 -15.83
CA LEU A 42 -3.32 6.70 -15.75
C LEU A 42 -2.46 5.88 -14.78
N ALA A 43 -1.14 6.07 -14.82
CA ALA A 43 -0.23 5.42 -13.88
C ALA A 43 -0.49 5.90 -12.44
N ALA A 44 -0.71 7.20 -12.24
CA ALA A 44 -1.08 7.76 -10.95
C ALA A 44 -2.39 7.14 -10.45
N GLY A 45 -3.44 7.08 -11.28
CA GLY A 45 -4.70 6.43 -10.88
C GLY A 45 -4.50 4.96 -10.54
N ALA A 46 -3.78 4.19 -11.37
CA ALA A 46 -3.52 2.77 -11.09
C ALA A 46 -2.72 2.53 -9.78
N LEU A 47 -1.84 3.48 -9.40
CA LEU A 47 -0.97 3.37 -8.22
C LEU A 47 -1.54 4.02 -6.95
N LEU A 48 -2.41 5.02 -7.09
CA LEU A 48 -2.88 5.87 -5.99
C LEU A 48 -4.38 5.76 -5.75
N ASP A 49 -5.19 5.47 -6.78
CA ASP A 49 -6.63 5.30 -6.65
C ASP A 49 -6.93 3.91 -6.08
N PHE A 50 -6.79 3.83 -4.76
CA PHE A 50 -7.31 2.72 -4.00
C PHE A 50 -8.75 3.03 -3.61
N GLU A 51 -9.67 2.14 -3.95
CA GLU A 51 -11.01 2.20 -3.37
C GLU A 51 -10.87 2.15 -1.84
N PRO A 52 -11.40 3.16 -1.11
CA PRO A 52 -11.28 3.20 0.33
C PRO A 52 -11.95 1.95 0.91
N VAL A 53 -11.19 1.14 1.63
CA VAL A 53 -11.79 0.07 2.43
C VAL A 53 -12.48 0.74 3.60
N ALA A 54 -13.82 0.72 3.58
CA ALA A 54 -14.66 1.36 4.58
C ALA A 54 -14.23 0.99 6.00
N ALA A 55 -14.28 1.97 6.88
CA ALA A 55 -13.98 1.75 8.28
C ALA A 55 -14.96 0.71 8.87
N GLN A 56 -14.43 -0.28 9.58
CA GLN A 56 -15.21 -1.29 10.28
C GLN A 56 -15.74 -0.72 11.61
N PRO A 57 -16.91 -1.16 12.10
CA PRO A 57 -17.36 -0.82 13.45
C PRO A 57 -16.32 -1.30 14.48
N GLY A 58 -15.75 -0.37 15.25
CA GLY A 58 -14.62 -0.66 16.14
C GLY A 58 -13.25 -0.24 15.59
N ASP A 59 -13.20 0.42 14.42
CA ASP A 59 -12.05 1.20 13.96
C ASP A 59 -11.81 2.34 14.96
N ALA A 60 -11.13 1.96 16.03
CA ALA A 60 -10.27 2.74 16.87
C ALA A 60 -10.63 4.22 16.95
N ALA A 61 -11.64 4.57 17.75
CA ALA A 61 -11.87 5.94 18.21
C ALA A 61 -10.61 6.56 18.88
N TRP A 62 -9.60 5.73 19.18
CA TRP A 62 -8.28 6.08 19.68
C TRP A 62 -7.25 6.47 18.61
N LEU A 63 -7.54 6.32 17.31
CA LEU A 63 -6.63 6.77 16.25
C LEU A 63 -6.61 8.29 16.16
N ALA A 64 -5.41 8.84 15.97
CA ALA A 64 -5.29 10.26 15.64
C ALA A 64 -5.84 10.55 14.22
N PRO A 65 -6.35 11.76 13.95
CA PRO A 65 -6.96 12.09 12.65
C PRO A 65 -6.06 11.80 11.44
N HIS A 66 -4.73 11.98 11.56
CA HIS A 66 -3.78 11.70 10.48
C HIS A 66 -3.53 10.22 10.23
N GLN A 67 -3.87 9.34 11.18
CA GLN A 67 -3.67 7.90 11.08
C GLN A 67 -4.82 7.19 10.35
N VAL A 68 -6.03 7.77 10.38
CA VAL A 68 -7.22 7.17 9.77
C VAL A 68 -7.04 6.98 8.25
N PRO A 69 -6.56 7.97 7.47
CA PRO A 69 -6.29 7.75 6.04
C PRO A 69 -5.20 6.71 5.79
N ALA A 70 -4.18 6.63 6.66
CA ALA A 70 -3.11 5.64 6.54
C ALA A 70 -3.64 4.21 6.72
N VAL A 71 -4.54 3.98 7.68
CA VAL A 71 -5.19 2.68 7.89
C VAL A 71 -6.04 2.27 6.69
N ALA A 72 -6.90 3.17 6.20
CA ALA A 72 -7.75 2.89 5.04
C ALA A 72 -6.92 2.53 3.80
N ARG A 73 -5.86 3.32 3.54
CA ARG A 73 -4.94 3.09 2.43
C ARG A 73 -4.19 1.76 2.57
N LEU A 74 -3.67 1.43 3.74
CA LEU A 74 -2.97 0.17 3.98
C LEU A 74 -3.88 -1.03 3.80
N ARG A 75 -5.13 -0.97 4.27
CA ARG A 75 -6.11 -2.05 4.05
C ARG A 75 -6.39 -2.27 2.57
N ALA A 76 -6.54 -1.20 1.80
CA ALA A 76 -6.75 -1.30 0.36
C ALA A 76 -5.53 -1.87 -0.39
N ILE A 77 -4.31 -1.44 -0.03
CA ILE A 77 -3.05 -1.97 -0.56
C ILE A 77 -2.93 -3.47 -0.22
N LEU A 78 -3.21 -3.87 1.03
CA LEU A 78 -3.20 -5.27 1.45
C LEU A 78 -4.23 -6.11 0.71
N ALA A 79 -5.45 -5.60 0.52
CA ALA A 79 -6.50 -6.29 -0.21
C ALA A 79 -6.12 -6.52 -1.70
N ARG A 80 -5.48 -5.53 -2.32
CA ARG A 80 -5.08 -5.59 -3.74
C ARG A 80 -3.80 -6.40 -3.98
N TYR A 81 -2.77 -6.20 -3.16
CA TYR A 81 -1.42 -6.70 -3.41
C TYR A 81 -0.96 -7.80 -2.45
N GLY A 82 -1.70 -8.04 -1.35
CA GLY A 82 -1.36 -9.06 -0.35
C GLY A 82 -0.19 -8.67 0.57
N GLY A 83 0.34 -7.46 0.45
CA GLY A 83 1.43 -6.92 1.27
C GLY A 83 1.47 -5.40 1.21
N ALA A 84 1.95 -4.75 2.26
CA ALA A 84 2.08 -3.30 2.35
C ALA A 84 3.28 -2.89 3.21
N LEU A 85 3.90 -1.76 2.89
CA LEU A 85 4.99 -1.15 3.66
C LEU A 85 4.51 0.19 4.24
N LEU A 86 4.55 0.32 5.56
CA LEU A 86 4.27 1.58 6.26
C LEU A 86 5.58 2.31 6.58
N ALA A 87 5.93 3.27 5.72
CA ALA A 87 7.20 4.00 5.76
C ALA A 87 7.09 5.44 6.32
N ASP A 88 6.13 5.67 7.23
CA ASP A 88 5.95 6.97 7.87
C ASP A 88 7.18 7.38 8.71
N ALA A 89 7.36 8.68 8.96
CA ALA A 89 8.40 9.20 9.85
C ALA A 89 8.31 8.67 11.29
N VAL A 90 9.43 8.69 12.02
CA VAL A 90 9.48 8.30 13.44
C VAL A 90 8.53 9.17 14.26
N GLY A 91 7.86 8.58 15.26
CA GLY A 91 6.93 9.29 16.15
C GLY A 91 5.48 9.41 15.64
N LEU A 92 5.18 9.07 14.38
CA LEU A 92 3.82 9.19 13.82
C LEU A 92 2.82 8.09 14.26
N GLY A 93 3.26 7.16 15.12
CA GLY A 93 2.41 6.10 15.67
C GLY A 93 2.18 4.92 14.73
N LYS A 94 3.21 4.49 14.00
CA LYS A 94 3.15 3.32 13.10
C LYS A 94 2.62 2.03 13.76
N SER A 95 2.92 1.81 15.03
CA SER A 95 2.41 0.65 15.79
C SER A 95 0.89 0.70 15.98
N TYR A 96 0.34 1.90 16.20
CA TYR A 96 -1.11 2.11 16.32
C TYR A 96 -1.81 1.88 14.99
N VAL A 97 -1.23 2.40 13.89
CA VAL A 97 -1.72 2.13 12.52
C VAL A 97 -1.67 0.64 12.21
N ALA A 98 -0.56 -0.05 12.49
CA ALA A 98 -0.40 -1.48 12.26
C ALA A 98 -1.42 -2.30 13.06
N LEU A 99 -1.67 -1.96 14.33
CA LEU A 99 -2.68 -2.59 15.17
C LEU A 99 -4.09 -2.42 14.58
N ALA A 100 -4.47 -1.21 14.18
CA ALA A 100 -5.77 -0.96 13.57
C ALA A 100 -5.95 -1.74 12.26
N VAL A 101 -4.91 -1.86 11.44
CA VAL A 101 -4.94 -2.69 10.22
C VAL A 101 -5.11 -4.17 10.56
N ALA A 102 -4.39 -4.69 11.56
CA ALA A 102 -4.47 -6.09 11.99
C ALA A 102 -5.87 -6.44 12.51
N LEU A 103 -6.47 -5.59 13.35
CA LEU A 103 -7.82 -5.80 13.90
C LEU A 103 -8.88 -5.94 12.80
N GLY A 104 -8.82 -5.12 11.74
CA GLY A 104 -9.79 -5.18 10.65
C GLY A 104 -9.49 -6.21 9.56
N THR A 105 -8.35 -6.90 9.61
CA THR A 105 -8.03 -7.98 8.65
C THR A 105 -8.35 -9.37 9.20
N GLY A 106 -8.64 -9.50 10.50
CA GLY A 106 -9.29 -10.67 11.11
C GLY A 106 -8.57 -12.01 10.99
N LYS A 107 -7.32 -12.03 10.53
CA LYS A 107 -6.50 -13.26 10.43
C LYS A 107 -5.61 -13.38 11.67
N PRO A 108 -5.73 -14.46 12.45
CA PRO A 108 -4.76 -14.73 13.50
C PRO A 108 -3.35 -14.83 12.90
N PHE A 109 -2.37 -14.32 13.62
CA PHE A 109 -0.96 -14.58 13.32
C PHE A 109 -0.73 -16.09 13.54
N ALA A 110 -0.53 -16.83 12.45
CA ALA A 110 -0.20 -18.26 12.46
C ALA A 110 1.27 -18.46 12.09
#